data_AF-A0A625AYC3-F1
#
_entry.id   AF-A0A625AYC3-F1
#
_cell.length_a   1.000
_cell.length_b   1.000
_cell.length_c   1.000
_cell.angle_alpha   90.00
_cell.angle_beta   90.00
_cell.angle_gamma   90.00
#
_symmetry.space_group_name_H-M   'P 1'
#
loop_
_entity.id
_entity.type
_entity.pdbx_description
1 polymer ?
#
loop_
_entity_poly.entity_id
_entity_poly.type
_entity_poly.pdbx_seq_one_letter_code
_entity_poly.pdbx_strand_id
1 'polypeptide(L)'
;MSELTKEDEYGIISRTMMNIRSLRVFAREIDFEQLLEMQEKLNVVIEERREDAEREAAERAERERKRQELLQLIAGEGFSPEELLGLSEEAPKSRKKTLPKAPPKYQFEENGETKYWSGRGRAPKPIAEALAGGRSLDEFLIEK
;
A
#
# COMPACT_ATOMS: atom_id res chain seq x y z
N MET A 1 -37.75 -3.04 -19.54
CA MET A 1 -36.42 -2.80 -20.13
C MET A 1 -35.53 -2.39 -18.97
N SER A 2 -34.62 -3.26 -18.55
CA SER A 2 -33.68 -2.97 -17.47
C SER A 2 -32.74 -1.85 -17.91
N GLU A 3 -32.75 -0.73 -17.21
CA GLU A 3 -31.80 0.36 -17.43
C GLU A 3 -30.40 -0.09 -17.03
N LEU A 4 -29.42 0.23 -17.86
CA LEU A 4 -28.02 -0.10 -17.61
C LEU A 4 -27.47 0.89 -16.57
N THR A 5 -26.70 0.42 -15.58
CA THR A 5 -26.09 1.34 -14.61
C THR A 5 -24.90 2.08 -15.26
N LYS A 6 -24.51 3.23 -14.70
CA LYS A 6 -23.33 3.97 -15.16
C LYS A 6 -22.04 3.15 -15.10
N GLU A 7 -21.94 2.25 -14.11
CA GLU A 7 -20.77 1.36 -13.97
C GLU A 7 -20.74 0.30 -15.07
N ASP A 8 -21.91 -0.24 -15.42
CA ASP A 8 -22.05 -1.18 -16.52
C ASP A 8 -21.73 -0.52 -17.88
N GLU A 9 -22.24 0.69 -18.11
CA GLU A 9 -21.92 1.51 -19.30
C GLU A 9 -20.42 1.74 -19.42
N TYR A 10 -19.78 2.19 -18.33
CA TYR A 10 -18.33 2.39 -18.28
C TYR A 10 -17.57 1.09 -18.57
N GLY A 11 -18.00 -0.02 -17.99
CA GLY A 11 -17.39 -1.33 -18.20
C GLY A 11 -17.47 -1.78 -19.66
N ILE A 12 -18.60 -1.54 -20.33
CA ILE A 12 -18.77 -1.85 -21.76
C ILE A 12 -17.86 -0.95 -22.61
N ILE A 13 -17.89 0.36 -22.40
CA ILE A 13 -17.08 1.32 -23.17
C ILE A 13 -15.59 1.00 -23.01
N SER A 14 -15.13 0.78 -21.78
CA SER A 14 -13.75 0.43 -21.48
C SER A 14 -13.33 -0.87 -22.18
N ARG A 15 -14.15 -1.92 -22.11
CA ARG A 15 -13.88 -3.20 -22.77
C ARG A 15 -13.79 -3.05 -24.29
N THR A 16 -14.64 -2.22 -24.89
CA THR A 16 -14.65 -1.98 -26.34
C THR A 16 -13.44 -1.16 -26.78
N MET A 17 -13.16 -0.04 -26.10
CA MET A 17 -12.08 0.87 -26.47
C MET A 17 -10.68 0.31 -26.20
N MET A 18 -10.49 -0.46 -25.12
CA MET A 18 -9.16 -1.00 -24.75
C MET A 18 -8.75 -2.24 -25.55
N ASN A 19 -9.67 -2.87 -26.29
CA ASN A 19 -9.38 -4.08 -27.06
C ASN A 19 -9.56 -3.85 -28.54
N ILE A 20 -8.46 -3.89 -29.30
CA ILE A 20 -8.47 -3.64 -30.74
C ILE A 20 -9.38 -4.58 -31.54
N ARG A 21 -9.63 -5.81 -31.07
CA ARG A 21 -10.57 -6.72 -31.75
C ARG A 21 -12.01 -6.26 -31.56
N SER A 22 -12.39 -5.89 -30.34
CA SER A 22 -13.71 -5.35 -30.03
C SER A 22 -13.95 -4.03 -30.76
N LEU A 23 -12.95 -3.14 -30.74
CA LEU A 23 -13.02 -1.86 -31.45
C LEU A 23 -13.19 -2.03 -32.95
N ARG A 24 -12.51 -3.00 -33.57
CA ARG A 24 -12.69 -3.32 -35.00
C ARG A 24 -14.07 -3.87 -35.33
N VAL A 25 -14.70 -4.60 -34.42
CA VAL A 25 -16.08 -5.07 -34.61
C VAL A 25 -17.03 -3.89 -34.55
N PHE A 26 -16.90 -3.05 -33.52
CA PHE A 26 -17.68 -1.81 -33.38
C PHE A 26 -17.52 -0.88 -34.60
N ALA A 27 -16.29 -0.67 -35.07
CA ALA A 27 -15.99 0.18 -36.23
C ALA A 27 -16.59 -0.30 -37.56
N ARG A 28 -17.07 -1.55 -37.65
CA ARG A 28 -17.77 -2.06 -38.84
C ARG A 28 -19.26 -1.68 -38.86
N GLU A 29 -19.81 -1.29 -37.72
CA GLU A 29 -21.22 -0.96 -37.55
C GLU A 29 -21.51 0.54 -37.67
N ILE A 30 -20.46 1.37 -37.70
CA ILE A 30 -20.54 2.82 -37.84
C ILE A 30 -19.88 3.28 -39.14
N ASP A 31 -20.22 4.48 -39.59
CA ASP A 31 -19.65 5.05 -40.79
C ASP A 31 -18.23 5.61 -40.53
N PHE A 32 -17.50 5.87 -41.62
CA PHE A 32 -16.13 6.36 -41.54
C PHE A 32 -16.06 7.80 -41.01
N GLU A 33 -17.07 8.63 -41.27
CA GLU A 33 -17.10 10.03 -40.82
C GLU A 33 -17.29 10.11 -39.29
N GLN A 34 -18.15 9.27 -38.73
CA GLN A 34 -18.33 9.10 -37.29
C GLN A 34 -17.06 8.59 -36.63
N LEU A 35 -16.32 7.67 -37.26
CA LEU A 35 -15.01 7.22 -36.76
C LEU A 35 -14.01 8.39 -36.65
N LEU A 36 -13.98 9.27 -37.65
CA LEU A 36 -13.14 10.47 -37.62
C LEU A 36 -13.58 11.45 -36.53
N GLU A 37 -14.88 11.70 -36.38
CA GLU A 37 -15.41 12.56 -35.33
C GLU A 37 -15.09 12.02 -33.93
N MET A 38 -15.19 10.71 -33.74
CA MET A 38 -14.80 10.05 -32.49
C MET A 38 -13.30 10.20 -32.20
N GLN A 39 -12.46 10.09 -33.23
CA GLN A 39 -11.02 10.30 -33.10
C GLN A 39 -10.72 11.74 -32.70
N GLU A 40 -11.35 12.73 -33.33
CA GLU A 40 -11.16 14.14 -33.01
C GLU A 40 -11.52 14.45 -31.55
N LYS A 41 -12.69 13.99 -31.09
CA LYS A 41 -13.13 14.15 -29.70
C LYS A 41 -12.16 13.50 -28.71
N LEU A 42 -11.67 12.29 -29.04
CA LEU A 42 -10.71 11.60 -28.18
C LEU A 42 -9.38 12.37 -28.11
N ASN A 43 -8.91 12.92 -29.23
CA ASN A 43 -7.70 13.73 -29.27
C ASN A 43 -7.83 15.00 -28.42
N VAL A 44 -8.96 15.70 -28.48
CA VAL A 44 -9.23 16.88 -27.64
C VAL A 44 -9.10 16.51 -26.16
N VAL A 45 -9.75 15.43 -25.73
CA VAL A 45 -9.68 14.97 -24.32
C VAL A 45 -8.26 14.55 -23.93
N ILE A 46 -7.49 13.96 -24.85
CA ILE A 46 -6.09 13.59 -24.59
C ILE A 46 -5.23 14.83 -24.38
N GLU A 47 -5.38 15.86 -25.23
CA GLU A 47 -4.61 17.10 -25.10
C GLU A 47 -4.98 17.87 -23.83
N GLU A 48 -6.25 17.96 -23.46
CA GLU A 48 -6.67 18.54 -22.17
C GLU A 48 -5.97 17.84 -20.99
N ARG A 49 -5.96 16.50 -20.99
CA ARG A 49 -5.31 15.71 -19.94
C ARG A 49 -3.79 15.87 -19.94
N ARG A 50 -3.19 16.08 -21.10
CA ARG A 50 -1.76 16.33 -21.24
C ARG A 50 -1.39 17.70 -20.67
N GLU A 51 -2.14 18.74 -21.02
CA GLU A 51 -1.93 20.10 -20.50
C GLU A 51 -2.08 20.14 -18.97
N ASP A 52 -3.08 19.45 -18.42
CA ASP A 52 -3.25 19.29 -16.98
C ASP A 52 -2.03 18.60 -16.33
N ALA A 53 -1.58 17.49 -16.90
CA ALA A 53 -0.43 16.75 -16.38
C ALA A 53 0.88 17.58 -16.46
N GLU A 54 1.07 18.34 -17.55
CA GLU A 54 2.21 19.23 -17.74
C GLU A 54 2.18 20.40 -16.75
N ARG A 55 1.00 21.00 -16.50
CA ARG A 55 0.82 22.02 -15.47
C ARG A 55 1.14 21.50 -14.07
N GLU A 56 0.60 20.33 -13.71
CA GLU A 56 0.90 19.71 -12.41
C GLU A 56 2.38 19.34 -12.27
N ALA A 57 3.03 18.92 -13.35
CA ALA A 57 4.46 18.67 -13.36
C ALA A 57 5.27 19.96 -13.21
N ALA A 58 4.88 21.04 -13.89
CA ALA A 58 5.53 22.34 -13.78
C ALA A 58 5.40 22.93 -12.37
N GLU A 59 4.20 22.89 -11.77
CA GLU A 59 3.99 23.35 -10.39
C GLU A 59 4.81 22.55 -9.37
N ARG A 60 4.92 21.23 -9.57
CA ARG A 60 5.79 20.38 -8.73
C ARG A 60 7.26 20.73 -8.92
N ALA A 61 7.71 20.94 -10.15
CA ALA A 61 9.08 21.33 -10.46
C ALA A 61 9.43 22.70 -9.87
N GLU A 62 8.54 23.69 -9.97
CA GLU A 62 8.74 25.00 -9.35
C GLU A 62 8.80 24.91 -7.82
N ARG A 63 7.91 24.12 -7.20
CA ARG A 63 7.91 23.91 -5.76
C ARG A 63 9.19 23.22 -5.30
N GLU A 64 9.66 22.23 -6.04
CA GLU A 64 10.91 21.53 -5.75
C GLU A 64 12.13 22.44 -5.96
N ARG A 65 12.16 23.26 -7.01
CA ARG A 65 13.21 24.26 -7.21
C ARG A 65 13.28 25.26 -6.06
N LYS A 66 12.15 25.84 -5.66
CA LYS A 66 12.07 26.76 -4.52
C LYS A 66 12.51 26.06 -3.23
N ARG A 67 12.12 24.80 -3.02
CA ARG A 67 12.57 24.00 -1.88
C ARG A 67 14.10 23.85 -1.87
N GLN A 68 14.70 23.51 -3.00
CA GLN A 68 16.14 23.34 -3.12
C GLN A 68 16.91 24.65 -2.91
N GLU A 69 16.41 25.76 -3.48
CA GLU A 69 16.98 27.09 -3.25
C GLU A 69 16.95 27.47 -1.76
N LEU A 70 15.83 27.22 -1.07
CA LEU A 70 15.72 27.46 0.37
C LEU A 70 16.67 26.58 1.18
N LEU A 71 16.79 25.29 0.84
CA LEU A 71 17.73 24.38 1.51
C LEU A 71 19.18 24.82 1.32
N GLN A 72 19.55 25.32 0.14
CA GLN A 72 20.89 25.85 -0.11
C GLN A 72 21.17 27.12 0.70
N LEU A 73 20.20 28.02 0.80
CA LEU A 73 20.32 29.24 1.61
C LEU A 73 20.53 28.90 3.10
N ILE A 74 19.72 27.98 3.63
CA ILE A 74 19.80 27.50 5.01
C ILE A 74 21.18 26.89 5.29
N ALA A 75 21.67 26.02 4.39
CA ALA A 75 22.98 25.42 4.51
C ALA A 75 24.12 26.44 4.40
N GLY A 76 23.97 27.47 3.56
CA GLY A 76 24.95 28.55 3.41
C GLY A 76 25.11 29.41 4.66
N GLU A 77 24.03 29.61 5.41
CA GLU A 77 24.04 30.29 6.72
C GLU A 77 24.51 29.37 7.87
N GLY A 78 24.85 28.11 7.57
CA GLY A 78 25.36 27.15 8.54
C GLY A 78 24.30 26.52 9.45
N PHE A 79 23.01 26.66 9.11
CA PHE A 79 21.90 26.04 9.85
C PHE A 79 21.46 24.74 9.18
N SER A 80 20.94 23.79 9.95
CA SER A 80 20.14 22.69 9.41
C SER A 80 18.65 23.08 9.35
N PRO A 81 17.87 22.51 8.41
CA PRO A 81 16.42 22.71 8.39
C PRO A 81 15.72 22.31 9.69
N GLU A 82 16.27 21.34 10.43
CA GLU A 82 15.75 20.84 11.70
C GLU A 82 16.01 21.81 12.85
N GLU A 83 17.18 22.45 12.87
CA GLU A 83 17.54 23.51 13.82
C GLU A 83 16.64 24.73 13.66
N LEU A 84 16.32 25.13 12.42
CA LEU A 84 15.40 26.24 12.14
C LEU A 84 13.95 25.95 12.55
N LEU A 85 13.53 24.68 12.47
CA LEU A 85 12.19 24.26 12.91
C LEU A 85 12.12 24.03 14.43
N GLY A 86 13.21 24.23 15.16
CA GLY A 86 13.28 23.93 16.59
C GLY A 86 13.05 22.45 16.92
N LEU A 87 13.19 21.58 15.91
CA LEU A 87 13.13 20.13 16.05
C LEU A 87 14.51 19.66 16.54
N SER A 88 14.81 19.99 17.79
CA SER A 88 15.95 19.39 18.48
C SER A 88 15.80 17.86 18.46
N GLU A 89 16.84 17.14 18.02
CA GLU A 89 16.97 15.68 18.19
C GLU A 89 17.07 15.27 19.70
N GLU A 90 16.78 16.15 20.66
CA GLU A 90 16.79 15.85 22.10
C GLU A 90 15.49 15.23 22.63
N ALA A 91 14.68 14.58 21.79
CA ALA A 91 13.72 13.62 22.31
C ALA A 91 14.46 12.28 22.49
N PRO A 92 14.91 11.90 23.71
CA PRO A 92 15.46 10.57 23.91
C PRO A 92 14.36 9.59 23.52
N LYS A 93 14.63 8.78 22.49
CA LYS A 93 13.80 7.63 22.12
C LYS A 93 13.62 6.81 23.38
N SER A 94 12.50 7.00 24.07
CA SER A 94 12.15 6.23 25.25
C SER A 94 12.10 4.79 24.78
N ARG A 95 13.12 4.00 25.14
CA ARG A 95 13.08 2.55 24.99
C ARG A 95 11.75 2.11 25.56
N LYS A 96 10.85 1.62 24.69
CA LYS A 96 9.62 0.96 25.12
C LYS A 96 10.04 -0.05 26.20
N LYS A 97 9.68 0.22 27.45
CA LYS A 97 9.75 -0.75 28.55
C LYS A 97 8.92 -1.93 28.07
N THR A 98 9.58 -2.94 27.52
CA THR A 98 8.97 -4.25 27.30
C THR A 98 8.50 -4.73 28.66
N LEU A 99 7.19 -4.96 28.76
CA LEU A 99 6.57 -5.64 29.91
C LEU A 99 7.45 -6.85 30.31
N PRO A 100 7.66 -7.12 31.61
CA PRO A 100 8.44 -8.26 32.05
C PRO A 100 7.89 -9.55 31.40
N LYS A 101 8.77 -10.27 30.71
CA LYS A 101 8.45 -11.52 30.02
C LYS A 101 7.97 -12.52 31.08
N ALA A 102 6.68 -12.89 31.04
CA ALA A 102 6.13 -13.88 31.96
C ALA A 102 6.95 -15.17 31.87
N PRO A 103 7.29 -15.82 33.00
CA PRO A 103 8.08 -17.04 32.98
C PRO A 103 7.36 -18.11 32.14
N PRO A 104 8.09 -18.91 31.36
CA PRO A 104 7.50 -20.01 30.62
C PRO A 104 6.87 -21.01 31.59
N LYS A 105 5.68 -21.52 31.26
CA LYS A 105 4.94 -22.49 32.07
C LYS A 105 4.97 -23.88 31.45
N TYR A 106 5.12 -23.95 30.12
CA TYR A 106 5.10 -25.19 29.36
C TYR A 106 6.36 -25.33 28.49
N GLN A 107 6.86 -26.56 28.31
CA GLN A 107 7.98 -26.93 27.43
C GLN A 107 7.48 -27.94 26.39
N PHE A 108 7.89 -27.79 25.14
CA PHE A 108 7.55 -28.70 24.04
C PHE A 108 8.71 -28.81 23.05
N GLU A 109 8.81 -29.93 22.34
CA GLU A 109 9.77 -30.09 21.25
C GLU A 109 9.12 -29.72 19.91
N GLU A 110 9.82 -28.93 19.11
CA GLU A 110 9.44 -28.59 17.76
C GLU A 110 10.66 -28.73 16.85
N ASN A 111 10.59 -29.65 15.89
CA ASN A 111 11.68 -29.92 14.94
C ASN A 111 13.05 -30.26 15.58
N GLY A 112 13.05 -30.95 16.73
CA GLY A 112 14.27 -31.31 17.46
C GLY A 112 14.83 -30.20 18.36
N GLU A 113 14.16 -29.05 18.45
CA GLU A 113 14.49 -27.97 19.38
C GLU A 113 13.46 -27.90 20.52
N THR A 114 13.96 -27.82 21.75
CA THR A 114 13.14 -27.57 22.94
C THR A 114 12.73 -26.10 23.00
N LYS A 115 11.42 -25.82 22.94
CA LYS A 115 10.84 -24.48 23.05
C LYS A 115 9.92 -24.36 24.25
N TYR A 116 9.74 -23.12 24.69
CA TYR A 116 9.01 -22.78 25.91
C TYR A 116 7.84 -21.85 25.63
N TRP A 117 6.70 -22.09 26.27
CA TRP A 117 5.48 -21.30 26.15
C TRP A 117 4.97 -20.84 27.51
N SER A 118 4.65 -19.56 27.65
CA SER A 118 4.15 -18.97 28.90
C SER A 118 2.66 -19.25 29.17
N GLY A 119 1.98 -20.01 28.31
CA GLY A 119 0.53 -20.26 28.41
C GLY A 119 -0.34 -19.04 28.11
N ARG A 120 0.25 -17.95 27.60
CA ARG A 120 -0.45 -16.69 27.28
C ARG A 120 -0.50 -16.51 25.76
N GLY A 121 -1.69 -16.34 25.20
CA GLY A 121 -1.91 -16.21 23.75
C GLY A 121 -2.24 -17.54 23.06
N ARG A 122 -2.08 -17.59 21.73
CA ARG A 122 -2.37 -18.78 20.91
C ARG A 122 -1.41 -19.92 21.24
N ALA A 123 -1.93 -21.13 21.42
CA ALA A 123 -1.13 -22.32 21.68
C ALA A 123 -0.19 -22.62 20.49
N PRO A 124 1.09 -22.97 20.73
CA PRO A 124 2.00 -23.46 19.71
C PRO A 124 1.46 -24.71 19.02
N LYS A 125 1.82 -24.92 17.75
CA LYS A 125 1.33 -26.06 16.94
C LYS A 125 1.50 -27.42 17.64
N PRO A 126 2.66 -27.75 18.25
CA PRO A 126 2.84 -29.06 18.87
C PRO A 126 1.92 -29.30 20.08
N ILE A 127 1.69 -28.26 20.88
CA ILE A 127 0.75 -28.33 22.02
C ILE A 127 -0.69 -28.41 21.51
N ALA A 128 -1.04 -27.62 20.49
CA ALA A 128 -2.38 -27.64 19.91
C ALA A 128 -2.72 -29.00 19.27
N GLU A 129 -1.77 -29.63 18.59
CA GLU A 129 -1.92 -30.98 18.01
C GLU A 129 -2.02 -32.06 19.09
N ALA A 130 -1.21 -31.97 20.15
CA ALA A 130 -1.30 -32.89 21.28
C ALA A 130 -2.65 -32.80 22.01
N LEU A 131 -3.15 -31.57 22.22
CA LEU A 131 -4.49 -31.34 22.76
C LEU A 131 -5.60 -31.88 21.86
N ALA A 132 -5.47 -31.70 20.53
CA ALA A 132 -6.42 -32.27 19.57
C ALA A 132 -6.38 -33.81 19.53
N GLY A 133 -5.21 -34.40 19.80
CA GLY A 133 -5.00 -35.84 19.95
C GLY A 133 -5.46 -36.41 21.30
N GLY A 134 -6.08 -35.60 22.16
CA GLY A 134 -6.65 -36.04 23.44
C GLY A 134 -5.66 -36.09 24.62
N ARG A 135 -4.45 -35.53 24.48
CA ARG A 135 -3.49 -35.41 25.59
C ARG A 135 -3.80 -34.20 26.47
N SER A 136 -3.42 -34.27 27.74
CA SER A 136 -3.59 -33.13 28.65
C SER A 136 -2.48 -32.08 28.44
N LEU A 137 -2.84 -30.81 28.61
CA LEU A 137 -1.87 -29.70 28.63
C LEU A 137 -0.83 -29.87 29.76
N ASP A 138 -1.17 -30.63 30.80
CA ASP A 138 -0.32 -30.87 31.97
C ASP A 138 0.95 -31.67 31.64
N GLU A 139 0.94 -32.47 30.56
CA GLU A 139 2.14 -33.20 30.10
C GLU A 139 3.26 -32.28 29.63
N PHE A 140 2.91 -31.05 29.24
CA PHE A 140 3.87 -30.06 28.78
C PHE A 140 4.31 -29.13 29.91
N LEU A 141 3.80 -29.30 31.14
CA LEU A 141 4.12 -28.42 32.25
C LEU A 141 5.60 -28.58 32.62
N ILE A 142 6.30 -27.46 32.80
CA ILE A 142 7.67 -27.50 33.31
C ILE A 142 7.58 -27.93 34.78
N GLU A 143 7.92 -29.17 35.09
CA GLU A 143 8.19 -29.57 36.48
C GLU A 143 9.41 -28.79 36.96
N LYS A 144 9.28 -28.17 38.14
CA LYS A 144 10.25 -27.23 38.68
C LYS A 144 10.93 -27.80 39.92
#